data_AF-A0A537NTG5-F1
#
_entry.id   AF-A0A537NTG5-F1
#
_cell.length_a   1.000
_cell.length_b   1.000
_cell.length_c   1.000
_cell.angle_alpha   90.00
_cell.angle_beta   90.00
_cell.angle_gamma   90.00
#
_symmetry.space_group_name_H-M   'P 1'
#
loop_
_entity.id
_entity.type
_entity.pdbx_description
1 polymer ?
#
loop_
_entity_poly.entity_id
_entity_poly.type
_entity_poly.pdbx_seq_one_letter_code
_entity_poly.pdbx_strand_id
1 'polypeptide(L)' 'MDKETLDTQASQPGTEPKYVALRYIMEAWEEAVYDGIDPDCIATAAIFAAMSDLISTYGEEPVARLAER' A
#
# COMPACT_ATOMS: atom_id res chain seq x y z
N MET A 1 -30.01 23.48 13.15
CA MET A 1 -29.23 22.22 13.20
C MET A 1 -28.64 22.07 11.82
N ASP A 2 -27.58 22.83 11.62
CA ASP A 2 -27.16 23.35 10.34
C ASP A 2 -26.28 22.35 9.64
N LYS A 3 -26.61 22.10 8.37
CA LYS A 3 -25.95 21.16 7.46
C LYS A 3 -24.43 21.43 7.31
N GLU A 4 -23.96 22.58 7.78
CA GLU A 4 -22.56 23.00 7.88
C GLU A 4 -21.72 22.20 8.89
N THR A 5 -22.34 21.53 9.87
CA THR A 5 -21.60 20.72 10.87
C THR A 5 -21.19 19.33 10.38
N LEU A 6 -21.64 18.90 9.20
CA LEU A 6 -21.32 17.59 8.62
C LEU A 6 -20.08 17.58 7.71
N ASP A 7 -19.66 18.74 7.20
CA ASP A 7 -18.52 18.84 6.26
C ASP A 7 -17.16 19.07 6.95
N THR A 8 -17.12 19.25 8.28
CA THR A 8 -15.87 19.48 9.04
C THR A 8 -15.15 18.18 9.44
N GLN A 9 -15.67 17.00 9.06
CA GLN A 9 -14.92 15.73 9.23
C GLN A 9 -14.08 15.35 7.99
N ALA A 10 -13.90 16.27 7.04
CA ALA A 10 -13.02 16.08 5.89
C ALA A 10 -11.57 15.85 6.35
N SER A 11 -11.19 14.56 6.31
CA SER A 11 -9.83 14.04 6.25
C SER A 11 -8.93 14.37 7.44
N GLN A 12 -9.08 13.60 8.53
CA GLN A 12 -7.91 13.37 9.37
C GLN A 12 -6.87 12.61 8.52
N PRO A 13 -5.62 13.11 8.38
CA PRO A 13 -4.60 12.50 7.51
C PRO A 13 -4.27 11.05 7.88
N GLY A 14 -4.71 10.55 9.03
CA GLY A 14 -4.56 9.15 9.45
C GLY A 14 -5.68 8.19 9.00
N THR A 15 -6.76 8.67 8.38
CA THR A 15 -7.93 7.83 8.04
C THR A 15 -8.08 7.53 6.55
N GLU A 16 -7.24 8.09 5.67
CA GLU A 16 -7.32 7.71 4.25
C GLU A 16 -6.90 6.25 4.07
N PRO A 17 -7.64 5.44 3.26
CA PRO A 17 -7.38 4.01 3.11
C PRO A 17 -5.93 3.68 2.73
N LYS A 18 -5.27 4.54 1.95
CA LYS A 18 -3.87 4.37 1.56
C LYS A 18 -2.89 4.44 2.74
N TYR A 19 -3.14 5.30 3.72
CA TYR A 19 -2.29 5.40 4.92
C TYR A 19 -2.50 4.21 5.85
N VAL A 20 -3.75 3.76 5.97
CA VAL A 20 -4.07 2.55 6.74
C VAL A 20 -3.39 1.32 6.13
N ALA A 21 -3.49 1.13 4.80
CA ALA A 21 -2.83 0.05 4.10
C ALA A 21 -1.30 0.10 4.23
N LEU A 22 -0.71 1.30 4.09
CA LEU A 22 0.73 1.48 4.26
C LEU A 22 1.18 1.10 5.68
N ARG A 23 0.41 1.46 6.71
CA ARG A 23 0.71 1.06 8.09
C ARG A 23 0.76 -0.45 8.26
N TYR A 24 -0.21 -1.18 7.71
CA TYR A 24 -0.20 -2.65 7.75
C TYR A 24 1.05 -3.25 7.08
N ILE A 25 1.48 -2.67 5.96
CA ILE A 25 2.70 -3.11 5.27
C ILE A 25 3.94 -2.83 6.13
N MET A 26 4.02 -1.65 6.76
CA MET A 26 5.15 -1.29 7.63
C MET A 26 5.22 -2.19 8.87
N GLU A 27 4.07 -2.50 9.49
CA GLU A 27 4.00 -3.42 10.63
C GLU A 27 4.52 -4.81 10.24
N ALA A 28 4.05 -5.37 9.13
CA ALA A 28 4.55 -6.66 8.61
C ALA A 28 6.04 -6.62 8.23
N TRP A 29 6.53 -5.47 7.76
CA TRP A 29 7.94 -5.28 7.44
C TRP A 29 8.81 -5.32 8.70
N GLU A 30 8.41 -4.61 9.75
CA GLU A 30 9.11 -4.59 11.02
C GLU A 30 9.19 -5.99 11.65
N GLU A 31 8.10 -6.76 11.59
CA GLU A 31 8.07 -8.16 12.04
C GLU A 31 9.06 -9.04 11.26
N ALA A 32 9.07 -8.94 9.93
CA ALA A 32 9.98 -9.73 9.10
C ALA A 32 11.46 -9.39 9.36
N VAL A 33 11.79 -8.11 9.59
CA VAL A 33 13.14 -7.70 9.99
C VAL A 33 13.49 -8.21 11.39
N TYR A 34 12.54 -8.17 12.32
CA TYR A 34 12.71 -8.72 13.67
C TYR A 34 13.03 -10.22 13.65
N ASP A 35 12.41 -10.97 12.74
CA ASP A 35 12.68 -12.39 12.51
C ASP A 35 14.03 -12.67 11.80
N GLY A 36 14.78 -11.61 11.46
CA GLY A 36 16.12 -11.70 10.87
C GLY A 36 16.13 -11.85 9.35
N ILE A 37 15.01 -11.57 8.67
CA ILE A 37 14.95 -11.54 7.21
C ILE A 37 15.63 -10.28 6.70
N ASP A 38 16.47 -10.43 5.67
CA ASP A 38 17.13 -9.30 5.00
C ASP A 38 16.08 -8.34 4.39
N PRO A 39 16.11 -7.04 4.73
CA PRO A 39 15.23 -6.03 4.14
C PRO A 39 15.19 -6.02 2.61
N ASP A 40 16.30 -6.33 1.93
CA ASP A 40 16.36 -6.38 0.47
C ASP A 40 15.54 -7.56 -0.09
N CYS A 41 15.51 -8.69 0.64
CA CYS A 41 14.66 -9.83 0.32
C CYS A 41 13.18 -9.49 0.51
N ILE A 42 12.82 -8.78 1.59
CA ILE A 42 11.45 -8.34 1.86
C ILE A 42 10.98 -7.38 0.75
N ALA A 43 11.82 -6.41 0.37
CA ALA A 43 11.53 -5.46 -0.71
C ALA A 43 11.22 -6.18 -2.03
N THR A 44 12.08 -7.12 -2.41
CA THR A 44 11.91 -7.89 -3.65
C THR A 44 10.63 -8.71 -3.64
N ALA A 45 10.34 -9.38 -2.53
CA ALA A 45 9.11 -10.16 -2.36
C ALA A 45 7.85 -9.27 -2.42
N ALA A 46 7.88 -8.11 -1.76
CA ALA A 46 6.77 -7.15 -1.76
C ALA A 46 6.48 -6.61 -3.17
N ILE A 47 7.53 -6.26 -3.93
CA ILE A 47 7.38 -5.82 -5.33
C ILE A 47 6.76 -6.93 -6.18
N PHE A 48 7.24 -8.17 -6.05
CA PHE A 48 6.71 -9.30 -6.79
C PHE A 48 5.22 -9.56 -6.46
N ALA A 49 4.86 -9.53 -5.17
CA ALA A 49 3.48 -9.70 -4.73
C ALA A 49 2.57 -8.59 -5.30
N ALA A 50 2.99 -7.33 -5.15
CA ALA A 50 2.23 -6.19 -5.67
C ALA A 50 2.07 -6.25 -7.20
N MET A 51 3.12 -6.56 -7.94
CA MET A 51 3.05 -6.69 -9.40
C MET A 51 2.16 -7.86 -9.82
N SER A 52 2.23 -8.99 -9.13
CA SER A 52 1.39 -10.16 -9.42
C SER A 52 -0.10 -9.83 -9.27
N ASP A 53 -0.47 -9.13 -8.20
CA ASP A 53 -1.86 -8.69 -7.97
C ASP A 53 -2.32 -7.67 -9.02
N LEU A 54 -1.45 -6.72 -9.38
CA LEU A 54 -1.73 -5.76 -10.44
C LEU A 54 -1.93 -6.44 -11.80
N ILE A 55 -1.08 -7.41 -12.15
CA ILE A 55 -1.19 -8.17 -13.41
C ILE A 55 -2.46 -9.00 -13.40
N SER A 56 -2.80 -9.66 -12.28
CA SER A 56 -4.04 -10.42 -12.17
C SER A 56 -5.29 -9.55 -12.29
N THR A 57 -5.22 -8.29 -11.85
CA THR A 57 -6.37 -7.37 -11.85
C THR A 57 -6.52 -6.63 -13.18
N TYR A 58 -5.40 -6.20 -13.77
CA TYR A 58 -5.40 -5.26 -14.90
C TYR A 58 -4.80 -5.86 -16.19
N GLY A 59 -4.11 -6.99 -16.11
CA GLY A 59 -3.38 -7.63 -17.22
C GLY A 59 -1.91 -7.23 -17.29
N GLU A 60 -1.14 -7.99 -18.08
CA GLU A 60 0.32 -7.80 -18.21
C GLU A 60 0.67 -6.47 -18.89
N GLU A 61 0.01 -6.14 -20.00
CA GLU A 61 0.34 -4.98 -20.82
C GLU A 61 0.18 -3.63 -20.09
N PRO A 62 -0.91 -3.38 -19.32
CA PRO A 62 -1.03 -2.14 -18.54
C PRO A 62 0.02 -2.01 -17.43
N VAL A 63 0.40 -3.13 -16.80
CA VAL A 63 1.40 -3.13 -15.72
C VAL A 63 2.82 -2.97 -16.26
N ALA A 64 3.12 -3.54 -17.42
CA ALA A 64 4.38 -3.30 -18.11
C ALA A 64 4.59 -1.80 -18.38
N ARG A 65 3.58 -1.11 -18.93
CA ARG A 65 3.64 0.35 -19.15
C ARG A 65 3.75 1.17 -17.87
N LEU A 66 3.25 0.66 -16.74
CA LEU A 66 3.41 1.30 -15.44
C LEU A 66 4.88 1.23 -14.97
N ALA A 67 5.54 0.10 -15.18
CA ALA A 67 6.92 -0.16 -14.74
C ALA A 67 8.00 0.53 -15.62
N GLU A 68 7.63 0.99 -16.82
CA GLU A 68 8.51 1.75 -17.72
C GLU A 68 8.73 3.22 -17.28
N ARG A 69 8.05 3.67 -16.22
CA ARG A 69 8.09 5.05 -15.71
C ARG A 69 8.91 5.20 -14.45
#